data_AF-A0A812K0N8-F1
#
_entry.id   AF-A0A812K0N8-F1
#
_cell.length_a   1.000
_cell.length_b   1.000
_cell.length_c   1.000
_cell.angle_alpha   90.00
_cell.angle_beta   90.00
_cell.angle_gamma   90.00
#
_symmetry.space_group_name_H-M   'P 1'
#
loop_
_entity.id
_entity.type
_entity.pdbx_description
1 polymer ?
#
loop_
_entity_poly.entity_id
_entity_poly.type
_entity_poly.pdbx_seq_one_letter_code
_entity_poly.pdbx_strand_id
1 'polypeptide(L)'
;MLALFLSSGWRFALLAWLVAQVLTTMIYLVCPECIITPFTFKASVLGFEDYCPLAPWMIVAGVVGTVSGFLSAPYFPFQKFGASNSGDMCFVDIACIHQKDSVLKQRGIYGIGGFLKCARELRVLWTPPYLSRMWCIFELAAYRKANPSGRITLAPIFIEHSVHLVAVSLWGCVICYWGALAFDLTADYGYFIGLVLPLGFALLPVACIVHGLRYFFCAKHRLFQDLRRFKLESAECSEEFDAVFVHTAIQSWYGSTAAFEHFVQETLVQEIPEVTISPGYCLLLATIPVTGALEECMAVARGGAPTDVVLSSLIGHVYGLTVCWVMVCLQLLYRLCDRFAVPFEPGFCNFMRTLAVYVMVALSFLVGAVVGEVAYRCSASGSF
;
A
#
# COMPACT_ATOMS: atom_id res chain seq x y z
N MET A 1 4.67 -9.23 -10.66
CA MET A 1 4.63 -10.19 -9.53
C MET A 1 4.41 -9.51 -8.18
N LEU A 2 5.17 -8.48 -7.80
CA LEU A 2 4.99 -7.77 -6.51
C LEU A 2 3.53 -7.34 -6.25
N ALA A 3 2.86 -6.79 -7.27
CA ALA A 3 1.45 -6.39 -7.14
C ALA A 3 0.50 -7.56 -6.81
N LEU A 4 0.71 -8.71 -7.46
CA LEU A 4 -0.05 -9.93 -7.16
C LEU A 4 0.27 -10.47 -5.77
N PHE A 5 1.53 -10.40 -5.37
CA PHE A 5 1.99 -10.83 -4.05
C PHE A 5 1.38 -10.00 -2.92
N LEU A 6 1.38 -8.66 -3.06
CA LEU A 6 0.77 -7.77 -2.07
C LEU A 6 -0.76 -7.93 -2.01
N SER A 7 -1.42 -7.94 -3.17
CA SER A 7 -2.89 -8.05 -3.23
C SER A 7 -3.43 -9.38 -2.68
N SER A 8 -2.67 -10.47 -2.83
CA SER A 8 -3.05 -11.80 -2.33
C SER A 8 -2.53 -12.11 -0.92
N GLY A 9 -1.41 -11.51 -0.50
CA GLY A 9 -0.69 -11.86 0.71
C GLY A 9 -0.92 -10.96 1.93
N TRP A 10 -1.49 -9.76 1.77
CA TRP A 10 -1.59 -8.78 2.87
C TRP A 10 -2.33 -9.30 4.11
N ARG A 11 -3.35 -10.16 3.95
CA ARG A 11 -4.08 -10.76 5.07
C ARG A 11 -3.21 -11.71 5.88
N PHE A 12 -2.41 -12.53 5.21
CA PHE A 12 -1.45 -13.43 5.86
C PHE A 12 -0.32 -12.64 6.52
N ALA A 13 0.15 -11.57 5.87
CA ALA A 13 1.11 -10.66 6.47
C ALA A 13 0.58 -10.04 7.78
N LEU A 14 -0.67 -9.54 7.78
CA LEU A 14 -1.32 -9.01 8.99
C LEU A 14 -1.49 -10.07 10.08
N LEU A 15 -1.95 -11.27 9.72
CA LEU A 15 -2.16 -12.35 10.69
C LEU A 15 -0.83 -12.79 11.30
N ALA A 16 0.19 -13.03 10.48
CA ALA A 16 1.51 -13.43 10.94
C ALA A 16 2.20 -12.32 11.76
N TRP A 17 2.02 -11.05 11.37
CA TRP A 17 2.43 -9.91 12.19
C TRP A 17 1.73 -9.93 13.56
N LEU A 18 0.41 -10.08 13.60
CA LEU A 18 -0.35 -10.10 14.85
C LEU A 18 0.10 -11.25 15.76
N VAL A 19 0.26 -12.46 15.21
CA VAL A 19 0.77 -13.62 15.95
C VAL A 19 2.17 -13.33 16.50
N ALA A 20 3.06 -12.74 15.70
CA ALA A 20 4.41 -12.38 16.16
C ALA A 20 4.36 -11.35 17.30
N GLN A 21 3.52 -10.31 17.20
CA GLN A 21 3.37 -9.31 18.27
C GLN A 21 2.81 -9.92 19.56
N VAL A 22 1.79 -10.78 19.47
CA VAL A 22 1.20 -11.46 20.63
C VAL A 22 2.22 -12.38 21.30
N LEU A 23 2.95 -13.19 20.53
CA LEU A 23 3.97 -14.09 21.08
C LEU A 23 5.10 -13.32 21.76
N THR A 24 5.62 -12.25 21.13
CA THR A 24 6.65 -11.41 21.73
C THR A 24 6.15 -10.73 23.00
N THR A 25 4.93 -10.19 23.00
CA THR A 25 4.30 -9.60 24.19
C THR A 25 4.19 -10.63 25.32
N MET A 26 3.76 -11.87 25.02
CA MET A 26 3.69 -12.95 26.00
C MET A 26 5.07 -13.29 26.57
N ILE A 27 6.13 -13.32 25.75
CA ILE A 27 7.50 -13.55 26.23
C ILE A 27 7.94 -12.39 27.15
N TYR A 28 7.64 -11.13 26.81
CA TYR A 28 7.91 -9.97 27.66
C TYR A 28 7.26 -10.07 29.05
N LEU A 29 6.02 -10.56 29.10
CA LEU A 29 5.26 -10.64 30.35
C LEU A 29 5.61 -11.88 31.19
N VAL A 30 5.84 -13.03 30.55
CA VAL A 30 6.01 -14.32 31.23
C VAL A 30 7.48 -14.64 31.54
N CYS A 31 8.42 -14.24 30.67
CA CYS A 31 9.85 -14.45 30.87
C CYS A 31 10.64 -13.15 30.64
N PRO A 32 10.53 -12.15 31.53
CA PRO A 32 11.28 -10.90 31.38
C PRO A 32 12.81 -11.13 31.37
N GLU A 33 13.29 -12.14 32.09
CA GLU A 33 14.72 -12.51 32.12
C GLU A 33 15.24 -13.05 30.78
N CYS A 34 14.36 -13.61 29.93
CA CYS A 34 14.73 -14.11 28.61
C CYS A 34 15.05 -12.98 27.61
N ILE A 35 14.63 -11.75 27.89
CA ILE A 35 14.73 -10.62 26.97
C ILE A 35 15.82 -9.67 27.42
N ILE A 36 16.86 -9.59 26.60
CA ILE A 36 17.95 -8.62 26.77
C ILE A 36 17.43 -7.23 26.41
N THR A 37 17.56 -6.30 27.35
CA THR A 37 17.22 -4.87 27.19
C THR A 37 18.49 -4.04 27.27
N PRO A 38 19.22 -3.87 26.15
CA PRO A 38 20.54 -3.24 26.16
C PRO A 38 20.48 -1.71 26.31
N PHE A 39 19.29 -1.11 26.20
CA PHE A 39 19.09 0.34 26.28
C PHE A 39 18.15 0.68 27.43
N THR A 40 18.17 1.94 27.83
CA THR A 40 17.23 2.53 28.77
C THR A 40 16.79 3.87 28.22
N PHE A 41 15.54 4.23 28.43
CA PHE A 41 15.06 5.58 28.11
C PHE A 41 14.28 6.14 29.30
N LYS A 42 14.30 7.46 29.48
CA LYS A 42 13.55 8.13 30.53
C LYS A 42 12.09 8.30 30.11
N ALA A 43 11.20 7.52 30.70
CA ALA A 43 9.76 7.68 30.50
C ALA A 43 9.24 8.82 31.39
N SER A 44 8.34 9.66 30.87
CA SER A 44 7.61 10.68 31.63
C SER A 44 6.15 10.68 31.18
N VAL A 45 5.31 9.92 31.89
CA VAL A 45 3.93 9.58 31.47
C VAL A 45 3.00 9.56 32.67
N LEU A 46 1.91 10.33 32.66
CA LEU A 46 0.92 10.32 33.75
C LEU A 46 1.53 10.47 35.17
N GLY A 47 2.60 11.26 35.31
CA GLY A 47 3.33 11.44 36.58
C GLY A 47 4.32 10.33 36.94
N PHE A 48 4.38 9.24 36.15
CA PHE A 48 5.45 8.25 36.23
C PHE A 48 6.69 8.79 35.52
N GLU A 49 7.76 9.00 36.28
CA GLU A 49 9.07 9.41 35.78
C GLU A 49 10.15 8.41 36.22
N ASP A 50 10.57 7.53 35.32
CA ASP A 50 11.62 6.54 35.62
C ASP A 50 12.38 6.12 34.35
N TYR A 51 13.55 5.52 34.53
CA TYR A 51 14.31 4.89 33.46
C TYR A 51 13.75 3.50 33.17
N CYS A 52 13.18 3.36 31.98
CA CYS A 52 12.56 2.12 31.54
C CYS A 52 13.53 1.31 30.65
N PRO A 53 13.60 -0.02 30.83
CA PRO A 53 14.43 -0.86 29.98
C PRO A 53 13.84 -0.96 28.57
N LEU A 54 14.67 -0.73 27.55
CA LEU A 54 14.27 -0.68 26.13
C LEU A 54 15.01 -1.75 25.32
N ALA A 55 14.31 -2.36 24.36
CA ALA A 55 14.87 -3.27 23.38
C ALA A 55 14.21 -3.06 22.00
N PRO A 56 14.66 -3.75 20.93
CA PRO A 56 14.04 -3.65 19.61
C PRO A 56 13.20 -4.89 19.23
N TRP A 57 12.81 -5.75 20.19
CA TRP A 57 12.29 -7.08 19.87
C TRP A 57 10.89 -7.06 19.26
N MET A 58 10.02 -6.11 19.63
CA MET A 58 8.72 -5.93 18.98
C MET A 58 8.90 -5.51 17.53
N ILE A 59 9.85 -4.60 17.26
CA ILE A 59 10.24 -4.15 15.91
C ILE A 59 10.72 -5.34 15.07
N VAL A 60 11.67 -6.11 15.58
CA VAL A 60 12.19 -7.32 14.90
C VAL A 60 11.07 -8.32 14.64
N ALA A 61 10.25 -8.62 15.65
CA ALA A 61 9.12 -9.54 15.52
C ALA A 61 8.09 -9.05 14.48
N GLY A 62 7.84 -7.75 14.41
CA GLY A 62 6.95 -7.15 13.43
C GLY A 62 7.44 -7.32 12.00
N VAL A 63 8.73 -7.05 11.75
CA VAL A 63 9.35 -7.27 10.44
C VAL A 63 9.31 -8.75 10.07
N VAL A 64 9.79 -9.63 10.95
CA VAL A 64 9.85 -11.08 10.70
C VAL A 64 8.46 -11.66 10.48
N GLY A 65 7.48 -11.30 11.31
CA GLY A 65 6.09 -11.74 11.17
C GLY A 65 5.48 -11.32 9.84
N THR A 66 5.62 -10.04 9.47
CA THR A 66 5.10 -9.52 8.19
C THR A 66 5.73 -10.23 7.00
N VAL A 67 7.07 -10.36 6.96
CA VAL A 67 7.80 -11.02 5.86
C VAL A 67 7.43 -12.50 5.78
N SER A 68 7.35 -13.19 6.92
CA SER A 68 6.96 -14.60 6.97
C SER A 68 5.52 -14.82 6.49
N GLY A 69 4.59 -13.94 6.86
CA GLY A 69 3.22 -13.99 6.38
C GLY A 69 3.13 -13.81 4.86
N PHE A 70 3.93 -12.91 4.31
CA PHE A 70 4.05 -12.74 2.86
C PHE A 70 4.63 -13.97 2.17
N LEU A 71 5.78 -14.49 2.63
CA LEU A 71 6.43 -15.65 2.03
C LEU A 71 5.58 -16.92 2.12
N SER A 72 4.77 -17.05 3.17
CA SER A 72 3.91 -18.21 3.39
C SER A 72 2.55 -18.13 2.69
N ALA A 73 2.10 -16.92 2.30
CA ALA A 73 0.80 -16.71 1.65
C ALA A 73 0.52 -17.61 0.43
N PRO A 74 1.47 -17.88 -0.48
CA PRO A 74 1.23 -18.76 -1.63
C PRO A 74 1.01 -20.25 -1.26
N TYR A 75 1.47 -20.67 -0.09
CA TYR A 75 1.43 -22.08 0.34
C TYR A 75 0.20 -22.41 1.16
N PHE A 76 -0.53 -21.40 1.67
CA PHE A 76 -1.71 -21.64 2.48
C PHE A 76 -2.98 -21.70 1.62
N PRO A 77 -3.70 -22.83 1.61
CA PRO A 77 -4.98 -22.95 0.89
C PRO A 77 -6.11 -22.14 1.54
N PHE A 78 -5.85 -21.48 2.68
CA PHE A 78 -6.80 -20.65 3.45
C PHE A 78 -7.36 -19.44 2.70
N GLN A 79 -6.88 -19.11 1.50
CA GLN A 79 -7.62 -18.20 0.60
C GLN A 79 -9.06 -18.68 0.31
N LYS A 80 -9.38 -19.97 0.57
CA LYS A 80 -10.72 -20.55 0.49
C LYS A 80 -11.66 -20.20 1.67
N PHE A 81 -11.18 -19.63 2.77
CA PHE A 81 -11.97 -19.46 4.01
C PHE A 81 -12.87 -18.20 4.06
N GLY A 82 -13.25 -17.65 2.91
CA GLY A 82 -14.12 -16.46 2.86
C GLY A 82 -14.47 -15.94 1.46
N ALA A 83 -13.84 -16.47 0.42
CA ALA A 83 -14.28 -16.32 -0.96
C ALA A 83 -14.73 -17.69 -1.49
N SER A 84 -15.88 -17.70 -2.18
CA SER A 84 -16.53 -18.86 -2.80
C SER A 84 -15.59 -20.01 -3.20
N ASN A 85 -15.97 -21.25 -2.87
CA ASN A 85 -15.27 -22.55 -2.99
C ASN A 85 -14.44 -22.88 -4.25
N SER A 86 -14.40 -22.03 -5.27
CA SER A 86 -13.45 -22.13 -6.38
C SER A 86 -12.16 -21.42 -5.97
N GLY A 87 -11.05 -22.13 -5.76
CA GLY A 87 -9.75 -21.47 -5.65
C GLY A 87 -9.57 -20.55 -6.86
N ASP A 88 -9.22 -19.28 -6.63
CA ASP A 88 -9.03 -18.29 -7.69
C ASP A 88 -7.79 -18.70 -8.51
N MET A 89 -7.97 -19.61 -9.47
CA MET A 89 -6.96 -19.93 -10.46
C MET A 89 -6.91 -18.77 -11.45
N CYS A 90 -5.71 -18.20 -11.64
CA CYS A 90 -5.48 -17.18 -12.65
C CYS A 90 -4.72 -17.77 -13.84
N PHE A 91 -5.14 -17.39 -15.04
CA PHE A 91 -4.33 -17.53 -16.23
C PHE A 91 -3.47 -16.27 -16.36
N VAL A 92 -2.16 -16.45 -16.46
CA VAL A 92 -1.22 -15.35 -16.66
C VAL A 92 -0.49 -15.60 -17.98
N ASP A 93 -0.78 -14.77 -18.98
CA ASP A 93 -0.28 -14.86 -20.34
C ASP A 93 1.22 -15.21 -20.42
N ILE A 94 2.07 -14.46 -19.73
CA ILE A 94 3.53 -14.62 -19.78
C ILE A 94 4.02 -15.93 -19.16
N ALA A 95 3.25 -16.50 -18.23
CA ALA A 95 3.58 -17.76 -17.56
C ALA A 95 3.00 -18.97 -18.29
N CYS A 96 1.82 -18.82 -18.92
CA CYS A 96 1.09 -19.91 -19.54
C CYS A 96 1.37 -20.06 -21.05
N ILE A 97 1.83 -19.01 -21.72
CA ILE A 97 2.16 -19.03 -23.15
C ILE A 97 3.68 -19.20 -23.30
N HIS A 98 4.07 -20.14 -24.16
CA HIS A 98 5.49 -20.41 -24.40
C HIS A 98 6.16 -19.20 -25.06
N GLN A 99 7.17 -18.62 -24.40
CA GLN A 99 7.78 -17.36 -24.86
C GLN A 99 8.85 -17.52 -25.95
N LYS A 100 9.44 -18.72 -26.09
CA LYS A 100 10.61 -18.96 -26.97
C LYS A 100 10.34 -19.72 -28.27
N ASP A 101 9.24 -20.48 -28.32
CA ASP A 101 8.88 -21.34 -29.44
C ASP A 101 7.71 -20.67 -30.13
N SER A 102 7.91 -20.22 -31.37
CA SER A 102 6.93 -19.44 -32.12
C SER A 102 5.63 -20.22 -32.39
N VAL A 103 5.72 -21.54 -32.63
CA VAL A 103 4.56 -22.38 -32.92
C VAL A 103 3.72 -22.59 -31.66
N LEU A 104 4.37 -22.89 -30.53
CA LEU A 104 3.67 -23.02 -29.24
C LEU A 104 3.13 -21.68 -28.75
N LYS A 105 3.87 -20.58 -28.98
CA LYS A 105 3.40 -19.22 -28.68
C LYS A 105 2.12 -18.90 -29.43
N GLN A 106 2.13 -19.14 -30.75
CA GLN A 106 0.98 -18.89 -31.62
C GLN A 106 -0.23 -19.75 -31.21
N ARG A 107 -0.02 -21.04 -30.93
CA ARG A 107 -1.08 -21.93 -30.39
C ARG A 107 -1.62 -21.42 -29.05
N GLY A 108 -0.75 -20.94 -28.16
CA GLY A 108 -1.13 -20.35 -26.89
C GLY A 108 -1.98 -19.08 -27.07
N ILE A 109 -1.59 -18.19 -27.98
CA ILE A 109 -2.34 -16.97 -28.32
C ILE A 109 -3.72 -17.32 -28.86
N TYR A 110 -3.84 -18.26 -29.79
CA TYR A 110 -5.15 -18.71 -30.30
C TYR A 110 -6.02 -19.38 -29.21
N GLY A 111 -5.40 -19.92 -28.17
CA GLY A 111 -6.09 -20.49 -27.01
C GLY A 111 -6.69 -19.45 -26.04
N ILE A 112 -6.24 -18.18 -26.09
CA ILE A 112 -6.66 -17.13 -25.14
C ILE A 112 -8.19 -16.97 -25.11
N GLY A 113 -8.85 -17.02 -26.26
CA GLY A 113 -10.31 -16.90 -26.33
C GLY A 113 -11.06 -17.96 -25.51
N GLY A 114 -10.52 -19.18 -25.41
CA GLY A 114 -11.07 -20.23 -24.56
C GLY A 114 -10.95 -19.90 -23.08
N PHE A 115 -9.80 -19.37 -22.65
CA PHE A 115 -9.58 -18.92 -21.28
C PHE A 115 -10.47 -17.73 -20.93
N LEU A 116 -10.57 -16.73 -21.81
CA LEU A 116 -11.44 -15.58 -21.60
C LEU A 116 -12.89 -16.03 -21.41
N LYS A 117 -13.40 -16.96 -22.23
CA LYS A 117 -14.76 -17.50 -22.11
C LYS A 117 -15.03 -18.24 -20.79
N CYS A 118 -14.03 -18.89 -20.21
CA CYS A 118 -14.16 -19.61 -18.94
C CYS A 118 -13.87 -18.72 -17.72
N ALA A 119 -13.28 -17.54 -17.91
CA ALA A 119 -12.90 -16.66 -16.83
C ALA A 119 -14.08 -15.89 -16.25
N ARG A 120 -14.18 -15.84 -14.91
CA ARG A 120 -15.17 -15.03 -14.17
C ARG A 120 -14.82 -13.54 -14.13
N GLU A 121 -13.53 -13.24 -14.16
CA GLU A 121 -12.99 -11.88 -14.08
C GLU A 121 -11.81 -11.75 -15.04
N LEU A 122 -11.77 -10.67 -15.82
CA LEU A 122 -10.58 -10.20 -16.52
C LEU A 122 -9.93 -9.11 -15.69
N ARG A 123 -8.78 -9.41 -15.08
CA ARG A 123 -8.00 -8.43 -14.33
C ARG A 123 -6.84 -7.92 -15.17
N VAL A 124 -6.90 -6.65 -15.52
CA VAL A 124 -5.86 -5.98 -16.30
C VAL A 124 -4.92 -5.26 -15.35
N LEU A 125 -3.68 -5.74 -15.29
CA LEU A 125 -2.59 -5.04 -14.61
C LEU A 125 -2.08 -3.93 -15.53
N TRP A 126 -2.59 -2.71 -15.35
CA TRP A 126 -2.39 -1.64 -16.33
C TRP A 126 -1.19 -0.75 -15.99
N THR A 127 -0.46 -0.34 -17.04
CA THR A 127 0.56 0.72 -17.05
C THR A 127 0.46 1.49 -18.37
N PRO A 128 0.72 2.81 -18.43
CA PRO A 128 0.79 3.50 -19.71
C PRO A 128 1.89 2.91 -20.61
N PRO A 129 1.70 2.79 -21.93
CA PRO A 129 0.49 3.09 -22.71
C PRO A 129 -0.37 1.83 -22.98
N TYR A 130 -1.05 1.27 -21.98
CA TYR A 130 -1.86 0.04 -22.14
C TYR A 130 -2.85 0.10 -23.31
N LEU A 131 -3.58 1.22 -23.44
CA LEU A 131 -4.61 1.43 -24.46
C LEU A 131 -4.06 1.81 -25.84
N SER A 132 -2.75 2.01 -26.01
CA SER A 132 -2.19 2.15 -27.36
C SER A 132 -2.03 0.80 -28.02
N ARG A 133 -2.06 -0.32 -27.30
CA ARG A 133 -1.77 -1.65 -27.85
C ARG A 133 -3.05 -2.34 -28.34
N MET A 134 -3.13 -2.59 -29.65
CA MET A 134 -4.29 -3.20 -30.31
C MET A 134 -4.74 -4.52 -29.64
N TRP A 135 -3.78 -5.40 -29.31
CA TRP A 135 -4.06 -6.68 -28.65
C TRP A 135 -4.72 -6.55 -27.28
N CYS A 136 -4.30 -5.57 -26.48
CA CYS A 136 -4.89 -5.32 -25.16
C CYS A 136 -6.37 -4.89 -25.23
N ILE A 137 -6.71 -4.13 -26.27
CA ILE A 137 -8.08 -3.69 -26.56
C ILE A 137 -8.91 -4.87 -27.06
N PHE A 138 -8.33 -5.70 -27.94
CA PHE A 138 -8.95 -6.91 -28.42
C PHE A 138 -9.32 -7.87 -27.29
N GLU A 139 -8.44 -8.06 -26.30
CA GLU A 139 -8.72 -8.90 -25.12
C GLU A 139 -9.91 -8.39 -24.31
N LEU A 140 -10.01 -7.07 -24.10
CA LEU A 140 -11.16 -6.44 -23.44
C LEU A 140 -12.46 -6.69 -24.23
N ALA A 141 -12.41 -6.51 -25.54
CA ALA A 141 -13.54 -6.72 -26.44
C ALA A 141 -14.00 -8.18 -26.44
N ALA A 142 -13.05 -9.11 -26.64
CA ALA A 142 -13.28 -10.54 -26.67
C ALA A 142 -13.85 -11.04 -25.34
N TYR A 143 -13.28 -10.59 -24.21
CA TYR A 143 -13.76 -10.97 -22.89
C TYR A 143 -15.19 -10.49 -22.64
N ARG A 144 -15.50 -9.21 -22.92
CA ARG A 144 -16.86 -8.70 -22.75
C ARG A 144 -17.86 -9.41 -23.64
N LYS A 145 -17.48 -9.74 -24.88
CA LYS A 145 -18.34 -10.48 -25.80
C LYS A 145 -18.60 -11.91 -25.31
N ALA A 146 -17.57 -12.58 -24.81
CA ALA A 146 -17.68 -13.94 -24.27
C ALA A 146 -18.39 -13.98 -22.92
N ASN A 147 -18.27 -12.92 -22.11
CA ASN A 147 -18.84 -12.81 -20.77
C ASN A 147 -19.56 -11.46 -20.60
N PRO A 148 -20.80 -11.32 -21.07
CA PRO A 148 -21.55 -10.07 -20.98
C PRO A 148 -21.69 -9.55 -19.54
N SER A 149 -21.86 -10.45 -18.57
CA SER A 149 -21.91 -10.14 -17.13
C SER A 149 -20.57 -10.32 -16.41
N GLY A 150 -19.49 -10.63 -17.13
CA GLY A 150 -18.17 -10.83 -16.56
C GLY A 150 -17.62 -9.55 -15.95
N ARG A 151 -16.81 -9.67 -14.89
CA ARG A 151 -16.17 -8.51 -14.26
C ARG A 151 -14.90 -8.14 -15.02
N ILE A 152 -14.70 -6.85 -15.31
CA ILE A 152 -13.42 -6.31 -15.78
C ILE A 152 -12.86 -5.43 -14.67
N THR A 153 -11.64 -5.72 -14.22
CA THR A 153 -10.97 -4.95 -13.17
C THR A 153 -9.67 -4.37 -13.74
N LEU A 154 -9.58 -3.04 -13.83
CA LEU A 154 -8.29 -2.38 -14.08
C LEU A 154 -7.57 -2.14 -12.77
N ALA A 155 -6.44 -2.84 -12.57
CA ALA A 155 -5.60 -2.72 -11.39
C ALA A 155 -4.28 -2.03 -11.77
N PRO A 156 -4.02 -0.80 -11.31
CA PRO A 156 -2.74 -0.16 -11.57
C PRO A 156 -1.62 -0.81 -10.77
N ILE A 157 -0.55 -1.20 -11.46
CA ILE A 157 0.62 -1.86 -10.84
C ILE A 157 1.33 -0.96 -9.81
N PHE A 158 1.16 0.35 -9.92
CA PHE A 158 1.89 1.33 -9.12
C PHE A 158 1.40 1.41 -7.66
N ILE A 159 0.16 1.05 -7.34
CA ILE A 159 -0.33 1.14 -5.95
C ILE A 159 0.50 0.26 -5.03
N GLU A 160 0.82 -0.95 -5.47
CA GLU A 160 1.63 -1.86 -4.68
C GLU A 160 3.08 -1.39 -4.55
N HIS A 161 3.61 -0.72 -5.58
CA HIS A 161 4.90 -0.04 -5.47
C HIS A 161 4.86 1.12 -4.48
N SER A 162 3.80 1.93 -4.48
CA SER A 162 3.67 3.04 -3.55
C SER A 162 3.50 2.56 -2.11
N VAL A 163 2.71 1.50 -1.89
CA VAL A 163 2.58 0.84 -0.58
C VAL A 163 3.94 0.35 -0.09
N HIS A 164 4.73 -0.30 -0.95
CA HIS A 164 6.08 -0.75 -0.56
C HIS A 164 7.00 0.42 -0.19
N LEU A 165 7.03 1.49 -0.99
CA LEU A 165 7.86 2.66 -0.70
C LEU A 165 7.43 3.36 0.59
N VAL A 166 6.12 3.54 0.80
CA VAL A 166 5.59 4.11 2.05
C VAL A 166 5.96 3.22 3.25
N ALA A 167 5.88 1.90 3.10
CA ALA A 167 6.28 0.97 4.16
C ALA A 167 7.76 1.16 4.54
N VAL A 168 8.66 1.25 3.56
CA VAL A 168 10.09 1.50 3.79
C VAL A 168 10.32 2.84 4.51
N SER A 169 9.62 3.90 4.10
CA SER A 169 9.70 5.20 4.79
C SER A 169 9.18 5.16 6.22
N LEU A 170 8.06 4.46 6.48
CA LEU A 170 7.52 4.29 7.82
C LEU A 170 8.48 3.50 8.72
N TRP A 171 9.11 2.44 8.20
CA TRP A 171 10.16 1.72 8.95
C TRP A 171 11.35 2.61 9.26
N GLY A 172 11.80 3.42 8.30
CA GLY A 172 12.84 4.44 8.54
C GLY A 172 12.45 5.39 9.67
N CYS A 173 11.21 5.89 9.67
CA CYS A 173 10.70 6.75 10.75
C CYS A 173 10.69 6.05 12.10
N VAL A 174 10.20 4.80 12.18
CA VAL A 174 10.18 4.00 13.42
C VAL A 174 11.60 3.75 13.93
N ILE A 175 12.54 3.39 13.06
CA ILE A 175 13.94 3.13 13.44
C ILE A 175 14.61 4.42 13.94
N CYS A 176 14.41 5.56 13.25
CA CYS A 176 14.95 6.84 13.69
C CYS A 176 14.36 7.29 15.03
N TYR A 177 13.04 7.14 15.21
CA TYR A 177 12.34 7.43 16.46
C TYR A 177 12.87 6.56 17.60
N TRP A 178 12.89 5.25 17.40
CA TRP A 178 13.39 4.30 18.39
C TRP A 178 14.87 4.53 18.72
N GLY A 179 15.69 4.84 17.72
CA GLY A 179 17.10 5.17 17.92
C GLY A 179 17.28 6.44 18.76
N ALA A 180 16.47 7.47 18.53
CA ALA A 180 16.47 8.68 19.35
C ALA A 180 16.15 8.39 20.82
N LEU A 181 15.20 7.49 21.08
CA LEU A 181 14.88 7.04 22.45
C LEU A 181 16.02 6.20 23.05
N ALA A 182 16.57 5.25 22.30
CA ALA A 182 17.59 4.32 22.78
C ALA A 182 18.91 5.01 23.16
N PHE A 183 19.21 6.15 22.54
CA PHE A 183 20.40 6.96 22.83
C PHE A 183 20.09 8.22 23.66
N ASP A 184 18.88 8.34 24.22
CA ASP A 184 18.43 9.48 25.05
C ASP A 184 18.75 10.86 24.45
N LEU A 185 18.70 10.98 23.11
CA LEU A 185 19.12 12.18 22.39
C LEU A 185 18.27 13.41 22.78
N THR A 186 17.04 13.18 23.24
CA THR A 186 16.14 14.22 23.72
C THR A 186 16.59 14.84 25.03
N ALA A 187 17.19 14.05 25.94
CA ALA A 187 17.73 14.57 27.18
C ALA A 187 19.04 15.33 26.92
N ASP A 188 19.90 14.78 26.05
CA ASP A 188 21.23 15.35 25.79
C ASP A 188 21.18 16.63 24.95
N TYR A 189 20.32 16.68 23.93
CA TYR A 189 20.31 17.74 22.92
C TYR A 189 18.98 18.52 22.85
N GLY A 190 18.02 18.18 23.70
CA GLY A 190 16.68 18.78 23.72
C GLY A 190 15.74 18.22 22.64
N TYR A 191 14.45 18.50 22.79
CA TYR A 191 13.38 17.92 21.98
C TYR A 191 13.54 18.13 20.46
N PHE A 192 13.96 19.33 20.05
CA PHE A 192 14.08 19.66 18.63
C PHE A 192 15.19 18.86 17.93
N ILE A 193 16.39 18.83 18.52
CA ILE A 193 17.55 18.15 17.94
C ILE A 193 17.43 16.64 18.13
N GLY A 194 17.00 16.19 19.32
CA GLY A 194 16.92 14.78 19.67
C GLY A 194 15.80 14.01 18.98
N LEU A 195 14.68 14.66 18.62
CA LEU A 195 13.50 13.97 18.06
C LEU A 195 13.01 14.55 16.73
N VAL A 196 12.72 15.86 16.69
CA VAL A 196 12.06 16.49 15.52
C VAL A 196 12.96 16.42 14.29
N LEU A 197 14.26 16.71 14.45
CA LEU A 197 15.21 16.71 13.35
C LEU A 197 15.43 15.30 12.74
N PRO A 198 15.73 14.23 13.52
CA PRO A 198 15.81 12.86 13.01
C PRO A 198 14.53 12.40 12.29
N LEU A 199 13.37 12.69 12.86
CA LEU A 199 12.08 12.36 12.24
C LEU A 199 11.88 13.12 10.92
N GLY A 200 12.25 14.40 10.88
CA GLY A 200 12.25 15.21 9.66
C GLY A 200 13.13 14.62 8.56
N PHE A 201 14.32 14.14 8.91
CA PHE A 201 15.21 13.44 7.97
C PHE A 201 14.60 12.11 7.49
N ALA A 202 14.00 11.34 8.39
CA ALA A 202 13.34 10.08 8.04
C ALA A 202 12.12 10.26 7.10
N LEU A 203 11.52 11.46 7.10
CA LEU A 203 10.42 11.82 6.19
C LEU A 203 10.90 12.28 4.80
N LEU A 204 12.18 12.58 4.57
CA LEU A 204 12.66 13.04 3.25
C LEU A 204 12.30 12.10 2.09
N PRO A 205 12.40 10.75 2.22
CA PRO A 205 11.97 9.83 1.15
C PRO A 205 10.49 9.99 0.77
N VAL A 206 9.64 10.50 1.68
CA VAL A 206 8.22 10.74 1.41
C VAL A 206 8.05 11.80 0.32
N ALA A 207 8.96 12.76 0.15
CA ALA A 207 8.91 13.71 -0.95
C ALA A 207 9.02 13.02 -2.33
N CYS A 208 9.91 12.03 -2.46
CA CYS A 208 10.04 11.21 -3.66
C CYS A 208 8.78 10.38 -3.90
N ILE A 209 8.18 9.84 -2.83
CA ILE A 209 6.93 9.08 -2.90
C ILE A 209 5.77 9.98 -3.36
N VAL A 210 5.62 11.17 -2.78
CA VAL A 210 4.61 12.16 -3.19
C VAL A 210 4.78 12.49 -4.67
N HIS A 211 6.02 12.68 -5.13
CA HIS A 211 6.28 12.93 -6.55
C HIS A 211 5.82 11.78 -7.44
N GLY A 212 6.20 10.56 -7.09
CA GLY A 212 5.80 9.35 -7.82
C GLY A 212 4.28 9.14 -7.80
N LEU A 213 3.64 9.30 -6.64
CA LEU A 213 2.19 9.21 -6.48
C LEU A 213 1.46 10.22 -7.36
N ARG A 214 1.90 11.49 -7.39
CA ARG A 214 1.31 12.52 -8.25
C ARG A 214 1.49 12.19 -9.73
N TYR A 215 2.67 11.74 -10.13
CA TYR A 215 2.91 11.29 -11.51
C TYR A 215 1.97 10.15 -11.90
N PHE A 216 1.80 9.18 -11.01
CA PHE A 216 0.92 8.06 -11.23
C PHE A 216 -0.56 8.47 -11.30
N PHE A 217 -1.04 9.32 -10.40
CA PHE A 217 -2.41 9.83 -10.48
C PHE A 217 -2.63 10.67 -11.74
N CYS A 218 -1.60 11.36 -12.24
CA CYS A 218 -1.67 12.01 -13.55
C CYS A 218 -1.81 10.98 -14.67
N ALA A 219 -1.07 9.87 -14.60
CA ALA A 219 -1.21 8.77 -15.55
C ALA A 219 -2.61 8.12 -15.45
N LYS A 220 -3.17 7.96 -14.25
CA LYS A 220 -4.56 7.52 -14.01
C LYS A 220 -5.54 8.45 -14.72
N HIS A 221 -5.42 9.77 -14.51
CA HIS A 221 -6.29 10.76 -15.17
C HIS A 221 -6.17 10.72 -16.68
N ARG A 222 -4.94 10.58 -17.20
CA ARG A 222 -4.70 10.41 -18.64
C ARG A 222 -5.37 9.13 -19.17
N LEU A 223 -5.24 8.00 -18.49
CA LEU A 223 -5.91 6.76 -18.89
C LEU A 223 -7.43 6.96 -19.03
N PHE A 224 -8.09 7.56 -18.04
CA PHE A 224 -9.53 7.80 -18.12
C PHE A 224 -9.89 8.79 -19.23
N GLN A 225 -9.03 9.77 -19.50
CA GLN A 225 -9.20 10.68 -20.62
C GLN A 225 -9.01 9.96 -21.97
N ASP A 226 -8.03 9.06 -22.07
CA ASP A 226 -7.74 8.27 -23.26
C ASP A 226 -8.85 7.27 -23.53
N LEU A 227 -9.42 6.63 -22.50
CA LEU A 227 -10.62 5.78 -22.64
C LEU A 227 -11.80 6.57 -23.22
N ARG A 228 -12.08 7.76 -22.69
CA ARG A 228 -13.19 8.62 -23.16
C ARG A 228 -12.98 9.16 -24.58
N ARG A 229 -11.74 9.23 -25.03
CA ARG A 229 -11.37 9.70 -26.38
C ARG A 229 -10.90 8.56 -27.27
N PHE A 230 -11.10 7.33 -26.84
CA PHE A 230 -10.52 6.16 -27.47
C PHE A 230 -10.98 6.04 -28.93
N LYS A 231 -10.01 5.85 -29.83
CA LYS A 231 -10.26 5.58 -31.25
C LYS A 231 -9.51 4.31 -31.63
N LEU A 232 -10.22 3.37 -32.25
CA LEU A 232 -9.63 2.08 -32.61
C LEU A 232 -8.51 2.27 -33.63
N GLU A 233 -8.67 3.23 -34.54
CA GLU A 233 -7.66 3.59 -35.55
C GLU A 233 -6.35 4.15 -34.95
N SER A 234 -6.38 4.64 -33.71
CA SER A 234 -5.19 5.17 -33.02
C SER A 234 -4.38 4.10 -32.29
N ALA A 235 -4.88 2.86 -32.24
CA ALA A 235 -4.18 1.76 -31.60
C ALA A 235 -3.02 1.27 -32.48
N GLU A 236 -1.84 1.22 -31.87
CA GLU A 236 -0.62 0.69 -32.46
C GLU A 236 -0.70 -0.84 -32.59
N CYS A 237 -0.29 -1.32 -33.76
CA CYS A 237 -0.19 -2.74 -34.05
C CYS A 237 1.19 -3.03 -34.65
N SER A 238 1.88 -4.04 -34.12
CA SER A 238 3.22 -4.42 -34.63
C SER A 238 3.15 -5.17 -35.96
N GLU A 239 2.08 -5.93 -36.19
CA GLU A 239 1.88 -6.72 -37.40
C GLU A 239 0.59 -6.27 -38.10
N GLU A 240 0.67 -5.98 -39.40
CA GLU A 240 -0.48 -5.52 -40.18
C GLU A 240 -1.59 -6.57 -40.25
N PHE A 241 -1.20 -7.85 -40.30
CA PHE A 241 -2.13 -8.98 -40.28
C PHE A 241 -3.01 -8.97 -39.01
N ASP A 242 -2.40 -8.73 -37.85
CA ASP A 242 -3.11 -8.65 -36.56
C ASP A 242 -4.10 -7.49 -36.55
N ALA A 243 -3.75 -6.35 -37.15
CA ALA A 243 -4.65 -5.22 -37.26
C ALA A 243 -5.90 -5.59 -38.06
N VAL A 244 -5.73 -6.19 -39.25
CA VAL A 244 -6.86 -6.62 -40.10
C VAL A 244 -7.73 -7.65 -39.36
N PHE A 245 -7.11 -8.61 -38.68
CA PHE A 245 -7.81 -9.61 -37.88
C PHE A 245 -8.64 -8.98 -36.77
N VAL A 246 -8.04 -8.11 -35.95
CA VAL A 246 -8.69 -7.44 -34.82
C VAL A 246 -9.84 -6.56 -35.31
N HIS A 247 -9.64 -5.76 -36.35
CA HIS A 247 -10.70 -4.92 -36.93
C HIS A 247 -11.88 -5.76 -37.43
N THR A 248 -11.61 -6.84 -38.15
CA THR A 248 -12.66 -7.74 -38.67
C THR A 248 -13.43 -8.40 -37.53
N ALA A 249 -12.74 -8.86 -36.49
CA ALA A 249 -13.36 -9.48 -35.32
C ALA A 249 -14.23 -8.46 -34.54
N ILE A 250 -13.72 -7.25 -34.31
CA ILE A 250 -14.47 -6.19 -33.63
C ILE A 250 -15.73 -5.83 -34.42
N GLN A 251 -15.62 -5.64 -35.74
CA GLN A 251 -16.78 -5.38 -36.59
C GLN A 251 -17.80 -6.52 -36.54
N SER A 252 -17.34 -7.78 -36.54
CA SER A 252 -18.21 -8.95 -36.42
C SER A 252 -18.94 -8.99 -35.06
N TRP A 253 -18.25 -8.66 -33.97
CA TRP A 253 -18.81 -8.79 -32.61
C TRP A 253 -19.69 -7.63 -32.17
N TYR A 254 -19.36 -6.41 -32.60
CA TYR A 254 -20.03 -5.16 -32.20
C TYR A 254 -20.84 -4.53 -33.34
N GLY A 255 -20.82 -5.11 -34.54
CA GLY A 255 -21.52 -4.61 -35.73
C GLY A 255 -20.79 -3.46 -36.45
N SER A 256 -20.03 -2.65 -35.73
CA SER A 256 -19.16 -1.61 -36.29
C SER A 256 -18.02 -1.25 -35.33
N THR A 257 -16.98 -0.62 -35.86
CA THR A 257 -15.88 -0.04 -35.04
C THR A 257 -16.40 1.07 -34.14
N ALA A 258 -17.34 1.90 -34.63
CA ALA A 258 -17.95 2.98 -33.84
C ALA A 258 -18.75 2.46 -32.63
N ALA A 259 -19.49 1.36 -32.79
CA ALA A 259 -20.20 0.72 -31.67
C ALA A 259 -19.24 0.19 -30.60
N PHE A 260 -18.09 -0.35 -31.03
CA PHE A 260 -17.05 -0.78 -30.10
C PHE A 260 -16.37 0.40 -29.39
N GLU A 261 -16.03 1.47 -30.11
CA GLU A 261 -15.49 2.69 -29.51
C GLU A 261 -16.44 3.26 -28.46
N HIS A 262 -17.74 3.33 -28.77
CA HIS A 262 -18.76 3.77 -27.83
C HIS A 262 -18.81 2.89 -26.57
N PHE A 263 -18.72 1.56 -26.72
CA PHE A 263 -18.60 0.64 -25.59
C PHE A 263 -17.39 0.96 -24.70
N VAL A 264 -16.22 1.22 -25.30
CA VAL A 264 -14.99 1.55 -24.55
C VAL A 264 -15.12 2.91 -23.86
N GLN A 265 -15.67 3.91 -24.56
CA GLN A 265 -15.76 5.30 -24.07
C GLN A 265 -16.79 5.47 -22.95
N GLU A 266 -17.88 4.71 -22.99
CA GLU A 266 -18.97 4.83 -22.02
C GLU A 266 -19.03 3.65 -21.05
N THR A 267 -19.35 2.46 -21.56
CA THR A 267 -19.63 1.29 -20.71
C THR A 267 -18.41 0.89 -19.90
N LEU A 268 -17.26 0.73 -20.57
CA LEU A 268 -16.04 0.32 -19.88
C LEU A 268 -15.59 1.37 -18.85
N VAL A 269 -15.68 2.66 -19.18
CA VAL A 269 -15.33 3.76 -18.25
C VAL A 269 -16.20 3.73 -16.99
N GLN A 270 -17.49 3.44 -17.12
CA GLN A 270 -18.41 3.37 -15.98
C GLN A 270 -18.19 2.12 -15.11
N GLU A 271 -17.75 1.02 -15.71
CA GLU A 271 -17.48 -0.23 -15.00
C GLU A 271 -16.16 -0.21 -14.21
N ILE A 272 -15.22 0.67 -14.56
CA ILE A 272 -13.93 0.77 -13.89
C ILE A 272 -14.13 1.49 -12.55
N PRO A 273 -13.94 0.80 -11.41
CA PRO A 273 -14.10 1.44 -10.11
C PRO A 273 -13.05 2.53 -9.94
N GLU A 274 -13.40 3.56 -9.15
CA GLU A 274 -12.43 4.55 -8.74
C GLU A 274 -11.26 3.86 -8.03
N VAL A 275 -10.07 4.07 -8.55
CA VAL A 275 -8.85 3.48 -8.02
C VAL A 275 -8.54 4.16 -6.68
N THR A 276 -8.89 3.50 -5.59
CA THR A 276 -8.61 3.91 -4.23
C THR A 276 -7.68 2.90 -3.55
N ILE A 277 -6.89 3.38 -2.58
CA ILE A 277 -6.09 2.47 -1.76
C ILE A 277 -7.03 1.59 -0.94
N SER A 278 -6.83 0.27 -1.02
CA SER A 278 -7.59 -0.68 -0.20
C SER A 278 -7.38 -0.38 1.29
N PRO A 279 -8.43 -0.38 2.13
CA PRO A 279 -8.29 -0.27 3.57
C PRO A 279 -7.33 -1.31 4.17
N GLY A 280 -7.23 -2.49 3.55
CA GLY A 280 -6.29 -3.54 3.95
C GLY A 280 -4.83 -3.12 3.81
N TYR A 281 -4.49 -2.34 2.78
CA TYR A 281 -3.15 -1.76 2.63
C TYR A 281 -2.88 -0.66 3.66
N CYS A 282 -3.88 0.18 3.96
CA CYS A 282 -3.75 1.17 5.04
C CYS A 282 -3.52 0.49 6.39
N LEU A 283 -4.26 -0.58 6.69
CA LEU A 283 -4.09 -1.35 7.92
C LEU A 283 -2.71 -2.01 7.99
N LEU A 284 -2.25 -2.60 6.89
CA LEU A 284 -0.89 -3.17 6.79
C LEU A 284 0.20 -2.10 6.99
N LEU A 285 0.01 -0.88 6.47
CA LEU A 285 0.97 0.20 6.70
C LEU A 285 0.94 0.70 8.15
N ALA A 286 -0.22 0.71 8.79
CA ALA A 286 -0.37 1.11 10.19
C ALA A 286 0.30 0.15 11.17
N THR A 287 0.50 -1.13 10.81
CA THR A 287 1.21 -2.09 11.70
C THR A 287 2.64 -1.68 12.00
N ILE A 288 3.28 -0.91 11.12
CA ILE A 288 4.66 -0.46 11.26
C ILE A 288 4.82 0.49 12.46
N PRO A 289 4.15 1.66 12.50
CA PRO A 289 4.21 2.54 13.66
C PRO A 289 3.60 1.91 14.92
N VAL A 290 2.56 1.08 14.78
CA VAL A 290 2.00 0.31 15.92
C VAL A 290 3.07 -0.54 16.58
N THR A 291 3.94 -1.18 15.79
CA THR A 291 5.04 -1.99 16.33
C THR A 291 6.01 -1.15 17.16
N GLY A 292 6.35 0.05 16.69
CA GLY A 292 7.21 0.98 17.44
C GLY A 292 6.57 1.44 18.76
N ALA A 293 5.29 1.81 18.72
CA ALA A 293 4.56 2.25 19.92
C ALA A 293 4.31 1.10 20.91
N LEU A 294 4.14 -0.14 20.43
CA LEU A 294 4.06 -1.32 21.30
C LEU A 294 5.39 -1.56 22.04
N GLU A 295 6.54 -1.36 21.40
CA GLU A 295 7.84 -1.48 22.08
C GLU A 295 7.95 -0.49 23.25
N GLU A 296 7.58 0.77 23.03
CA GLU A 296 7.57 1.79 24.09
C GLU A 296 6.62 1.41 25.24
N CYS A 297 5.40 0.99 24.91
CA CYS A 297 4.40 0.55 25.89
C CYS A 297 4.92 -0.62 26.74
N MET A 298 5.58 -1.59 26.11
CA MET A 298 6.19 -2.73 26.82
C MET A 298 7.39 -2.31 27.68
N ALA A 299 8.18 -1.35 27.22
CA ALA A 299 9.30 -0.80 27.99
C ALA A 299 8.80 -0.06 29.24
N VAL A 300 7.75 0.76 29.12
CA VAL A 300 7.09 1.45 30.25
C VAL A 300 6.52 0.43 31.25
N ALA A 301 5.83 -0.61 30.77
CA ALA A 301 5.31 -1.67 31.62
C ALA A 301 6.43 -2.40 32.40
N ARG A 302 7.56 -2.68 31.73
CA ARG A 302 8.73 -3.32 32.38
C ARG A 302 9.47 -2.40 33.34
N GLY A 303 9.38 -1.09 33.15
CA GLY A 303 9.88 -0.09 34.10
C GLY A 303 9.09 -0.05 35.41
N GLY A 304 8.05 -0.87 35.56
CA GLY A 304 7.21 -0.89 36.77
C GLY A 304 6.16 0.21 36.79
N ALA A 305 5.84 0.79 35.64
CA ALA A 305 4.78 1.78 35.54
C ALA A 305 3.42 1.21 36.00
N PRO A 306 2.60 2.00 36.70
CA PRO A 306 1.25 1.60 37.07
C PRO A 306 0.39 1.19 35.85
N THR A 307 -0.58 0.29 36.06
CA THR A 307 -1.39 -0.30 34.96
C THR A 307 -2.19 0.73 34.18
N ASP A 308 -2.63 1.81 34.82
CA ASP A 308 -3.31 2.95 34.22
C ASP A 308 -2.38 3.77 33.30
N VAL A 309 -1.10 3.90 33.66
CA VAL A 309 -0.06 4.51 32.80
C VAL A 309 0.15 3.68 31.54
N VAL A 310 0.30 2.36 31.69
CA VAL A 310 0.46 1.43 30.55
C VAL A 310 -0.78 1.44 29.66
N LEU A 311 -1.98 1.40 30.25
CA LEU A 311 -3.24 1.44 29.50
C LEU A 311 -3.43 2.76 28.75
N SER A 312 -3.06 3.88 29.37
CA SER A 312 -3.07 5.20 28.73
C SER A 312 -2.12 5.25 27.53
N SER A 313 -0.91 4.68 27.66
CA SER A 313 0.05 4.55 26.56
C SER A 313 -0.51 3.71 25.40
N LEU A 314 -1.16 2.58 25.72
CA LEU A 314 -1.80 1.73 24.72
C LEU A 314 -2.95 2.45 23.99
N ILE A 315 -3.82 3.17 24.72
CA ILE A 315 -4.96 3.85 24.11
C ILE A 315 -4.52 5.10 23.34
N GLY A 316 -3.69 5.94 23.95
CA GLY A 316 -3.26 7.22 23.37
C GLY A 316 -2.26 7.04 22.25
N HIS A 317 -1.14 6.35 22.53
CA HIS A 317 -0.05 6.22 21.58
C HIS A 317 -0.38 5.12 20.54
N VAL A 318 -0.65 3.90 20.97
CA VAL A 318 -0.86 2.79 20.02
C VAL A 318 -2.16 3.00 19.24
N TYR A 319 -3.31 3.09 19.89
CA TYR A 319 -4.58 3.19 19.17
C TYR A 319 -4.80 4.59 18.56
N GLY A 320 -4.73 5.65 19.37
CA GLY A 320 -5.02 7.02 18.93
C GLY A 320 -4.06 7.54 17.87
N LEU A 321 -2.77 7.58 18.19
CA LEU A 321 -1.74 8.11 17.28
C LEU A 321 -1.42 7.14 16.15
N THR A 322 -1.04 5.89 16.45
CA THR A 322 -0.52 5.02 15.38
C THR A 322 -1.58 4.35 14.52
N VAL A 323 -2.73 3.94 15.07
CA VAL A 323 -3.81 3.35 14.25
C VAL A 323 -4.64 4.45 13.60
N CYS A 324 -5.31 5.28 14.41
CA CYS A 324 -6.28 6.24 13.87
C CYS A 324 -5.61 7.36 13.07
N TRP A 325 -4.61 8.05 13.65
CA TRP A 325 -4.03 9.22 12.98
C TRP A 325 -3.19 8.87 11.75
N VAL A 326 -2.38 7.81 11.79
CA VAL A 326 -1.61 7.39 10.61
C VAL A 326 -2.54 7.00 9.46
N MET A 327 -3.65 6.32 9.73
CA MET A 327 -4.65 6.03 8.68
C MET A 327 -5.20 7.32 8.06
N VAL A 328 -5.48 8.35 8.87
CA VAL A 328 -5.90 9.67 8.36
C VAL A 328 -4.80 10.30 7.49
N CYS A 329 -3.55 10.29 7.94
CA CYS A 329 -2.42 10.83 7.17
C CYS A 329 -2.21 10.08 5.85
N LEU A 330 -2.33 8.75 5.83
CA LEU A 330 -2.25 7.96 4.60
C LEU A 330 -3.37 8.34 3.64
N GLN A 331 -4.62 8.40 4.11
CA GLN A 331 -5.74 8.81 3.27
C GLN A 331 -5.57 10.23 2.73
N LEU A 332 -5.09 11.15 3.57
CA LEU A 332 -4.77 12.52 3.17
C LEU A 332 -3.67 12.55 2.10
N LEU A 333 -2.59 11.78 2.26
CA LEU A 333 -1.50 11.67 1.29
C LEU A 333 -2.02 11.26 -0.09
N TYR A 334 -2.78 10.17 -0.18
CA TYR A 334 -3.30 9.69 -1.46
C TYR A 334 -4.31 10.69 -2.08
N ARG A 335 -5.21 11.26 -1.28
CA ARG A 335 -6.20 12.26 -1.76
C ARG A 335 -5.55 13.54 -2.25
N LEU A 336 -4.55 14.07 -1.54
CA LEU A 336 -3.81 15.26 -1.97
C LEU A 336 -3.01 14.97 -3.25
N CYS A 337 -2.35 13.81 -3.32
CA CYS A 337 -1.61 13.44 -4.54
C CYS A 337 -2.54 13.32 -5.75
N ASP A 338 -3.74 12.75 -5.59
CA ASP A 338 -4.74 12.67 -6.64
C ASP A 338 -5.29 14.04 -7.03
N ARG A 339 -5.69 14.84 -6.04
CA ARG A 339 -6.25 16.20 -6.26
C ARG A 339 -5.26 17.11 -6.99
N PHE A 340 -3.97 17.02 -6.67
CA PHE A 340 -2.91 17.83 -7.26
C PHE A 340 -2.16 17.12 -8.41
N ALA A 341 -2.72 16.03 -8.94
CA ALA A 341 -2.26 15.38 -10.16
C ALA A 341 -2.79 16.09 -11.42
N VAL A 342 -2.38 17.35 -11.57
CA VAL A 342 -2.55 18.13 -12.82
C VAL A 342 -1.66 17.52 -13.91
N PRO A 343 -2.00 17.64 -15.21
CA PRO A 343 -1.10 17.27 -16.30
C PRO A 343 0.34 17.65 -16.00
N PHE A 344 1.23 16.65 -16.05
CA PHE A 344 2.63 16.82 -15.73
C PHE A 344 3.26 17.77 -16.77
N GLU A 345 3.35 19.05 -16.41
CA GLU A 345 4.16 20.03 -17.11
C GLU A 345 5.59 19.90 -16.60
N PRO A 346 6.57 19.67 -17.50
CA PRO A 346 7.96 19.65 -17.09
C PRO A 346 8.35 21.02 -16.53
N GLY A 347 9.08 21.04 -15.41
CA GLY A 347 9.67 22.26 -14.86
C GLY A 347 9.47 22.45 -13.36
N PHE A 348 9.97 23.60 -12.88
CA PHE A 348 10.03 23.98 -11.47
C PHE A 348 8.66 24.00 -10.79
N CYS A 349 7.60 24.44 -11.48
CA CYS A 349 6.24 24.49 -10.94
C CYS A 349 5.74 23.11 -10.47
N ASN A 350 6.12 22.02 -11.15
CA ASN A 350 5.70 20.69 -10.75
C ASN A 350 6.42 20.20 -9.48
N PHE A 351 7.69 20.57 -9.31
CA PHE A 351 8.41 20.33 -8.06
C PHE A 351 7.82 21.14 -6.92
N MET A 352 7.47 22.40 -7.13
CA MET A 352 6.82 23.23 -6.10
C MET A 352 5.47 22.67 -5.65
N ARG A 353 4.66 22.11 -6.57
CA ARG A 353 3.42 21.41 -6.21
C ARG A 353 3.68 20.15 -5.41
N THR A 354 4.71 19.37 -5.77
CA THR A 354 5.15 18.20 -5.01
C THR A 354 5.55 18.59 -3.60
N LEU A 355 6.38 19.64 -3.48
CA LEU A 355 6.86 20.17 -2.22
C LEU A 355 5.70 20.66 -1.35
N ALA A 356 4.73 21.37 -1.93
CA ALA A 356 3.54 21.82 -1.20
C ALA A 356 2.73 20.64 -0.63
N VAL A 357 2.48 19.60 -1.44
CA VAL A 357 1.80 18.38 -0.96
C VAL A 357 2.60 17.68 0.13
N TYR A 358 3.91 17.53 -0.05
CA TYR A 358 4.80 16.96 0.96
C TYR A 358 4.75 17.75 2.27
N VAL A 359 4.89 19.08 2.23
CA VAL A 359 4.84 19.93 3.42
C VAL A 359 3.50 19.81 4.14
N MET A 360 2.37 19.78 3.41
CA MET A 360 1.05 19.57 4.02
C MET A 360 0.93 18.22 4.74
N VAL A 361 1.42 17.14 4.11
CA VAL A 361 1.39 15.79 4.71
C VAL A 361 2.34 15.70 5.90
N ALA A 362 3.56 16.22 5.79
CA ALA A 362 4.54 16.24 6.87
C ALA A 362 4.06 17.06 8.07
N LEU A 363 3.48 18.24 7.83
CA LEU A 363 2.87 19.06 8.89
C LEU A 363 1.70 18.34 9.55
N SER A 364 0.82 17.69 8.78
CA SER A 364 -0.26 16.88 9.35
C SER A 364 0.28 15.75 10.23
N PHE A 365 1.33 15.04 9.79
CA PHE A 365 1.95 14.00 10.59
C PHE A 365 2.56 14.56 11.89
N LEU A 366 3.34 15.64 11.80
CA LEU A 366 3.95 16.30 12.95
C LEU A 366 2.93 16.87 13.93
N VAL A 367 1.84 17.48 13.43
CA VAL A 367 0.75 17.99 14.28
C VAL A 367 0.13 16.86 15.06
N GLY A 368 -0.20 15.72 14.44
CA GLY A 368 -0.75 14.60 15.20
C GLY A 368 0.24 13.99 16.18
N ALA A 369 1.52 13.89 15.83
CA ALA A 369 2.55 13.43 16.76
C ALA A 369 2.65 14.35 17.99
N VAL A 370 2.71 15.67 17.79
CA VAL A 370 2.77 16.66 18.88
C VAL A 370 1.48 16.68 19.69
N VAL A 371 0.31 16.68 19.04
CA VAL A 371 -0.99 16.66 19.73
C VAL A 371 -1.17 15.36 20.50
N GLY A 372 -0.78 14.22 19.94
CA GLY A 372 -0.79 12.93 20.60
C GLY A 372 0.09 12.93 21.85
N GLU A 373 1.32 13.43 21.73
CA GLU A 373 2.26 13.56 22.85
C GLU A 373 1.75 14.52 23.93
N VAL A 374 1.20 15.69 23.54
CA VAL A 374 0.64 16.66 24.49
C VAL A 374 -0.59 16.08 25.18
N ALA A 375 -1.51 15.45 24.44
CA ALA A 375 -2.69 14.81 25.03
C ALA A 375 -2.29 13.69 26.00
N TYR A 376 -1.29 12.90 25.62
CA TYR A 376 -0.71 11.84 26.43
C TYR A 376 -0.10 12.37 27.74
N ARG A 377 0.63 13.49 27.71
CA ARG A 377 1.19 14.14 28.91
C ARG A 377 0.15 14.89 29.75
N CYS A 378 -0.81 15.58 29.12
CA CYS A 378 -1.78 16.42 29.82
C CYS A 378 -2.95 15.62 30.43
N SER A 379 -3.27 14.43 29.93
CA SER A 379 -4.24 13.56 30.61
C SER A 379 -3.81 13.17 32.05
N ALA A 380 -2.54 13.44 32.40
CA ALA A 380 -1.97 13.27 33.73
C ALA A 380 -2.46 14.27 34.77
N SER A 381 -2.69 15.51 34.37
CA SER A 381 -2.81 16.62 35.32
C SER A 381 -4.23 16.82 35.86
N GLY A 382 -5.22 16.15 35.29
CA GLY A 382 -6.64 16.31 35.65
C GLY A 382 -7.17 15.38 36.74
N SER A 383 -6.34 14.47 37.27
CA SER A 383 -6.79 13.37 38.16
C SER A 383 -6.33 13.50 39.62
N PHE A 384 -5.91 14.70 40.06
CA PHE A 384 -5.48 14.97 41.44
C PHE A 384 -6.39 15.96 42.15
#